data_AF-T0VBH7-F1
#
_entry.id   AF-T0VBH7-F1
#
_cell.length_a   1.000
_cell.length_b   1.000
_cell.length_c   1.000
_cell.angle_alpha   90.00
_cell.angle_beta   90.00
_cell.angle_gamma   90.00
#
_symmetry.space_group_name_H-M   'P 1'
#
loop_
_entity.id
_entity.type
_entity.pdbx_description
1 polymer ?
#
loop_
_entity_poly.entity_id
_entity_poly.type
_entity_poly.pdbx_seq_one_letter_code
_entity_poly.pdbx_strand_id
1 'polypeptide(L)'
;MEKTTTEFASELSLNIKTLQNKISYESKKGNELGTVRNRKRYLSDSEQDYLKELFFGTENKSESKTEFSSEIQTYKEQLKEKDIQINALNERLAHEQELNLIAAQNLKIALDDKNQLKLELEKKSLSWWKKIFSNKGGDFRSGK
;
A
#
# COMPACT_ATOMS: atom_id res chain seq x y z
N MET A 1 -15.50 -0.18 31.02
CA MET A 1 -15.14 -0.06 32.45
C MET A 1 -16.27 0.63 33.20
N GLU A 2 -16.80 0.01 34.27
CA GLU A 2 -17.81 0.64 35.13
C GLU A 2 -17.26 1.93 35.76
N LYS A 3 -18.02 3.03 35.72
CA LYS A 3 -17.69 4.29 36.38
C LYS A 3 -18.77 4.69 37.37
N THR A 4 -18.40 5.31 38.46
CA THR A 4 -19.38 5.93 39.36
C THR A 4 -20.04 7.12 38.67
N THR A 5 -21.27 7.47 39.09
CA THR A 5 -21.93 8.70 38.62
C THR A 5 -21.10 9.96 38.89
N THR A 6 -20.25 9.95 39.92
CA THR A 6 -19.35 11.05 40.27
C THR A 6 -18.19 11.17 39.28
N GLU A 7 -17.54 10.05 38.95
CA GLU A 7 -16.47 9.98 37.95
C GLU A 7 -16.99 10.34 36.57
N PHE A 8 -18.15 9.79 36.20
CA PHE A 8 -18.77 10.04 34.91
C PHE A 8 -19.24 11.49 34.75
N ALA A 9 -19.80 12.11 35.79
CA ALA A 9 -20.14 13.54 35.77
C ALA A 9 -18.88 14.40 35.57
N SER A 10 -17.78 14.03 36.23
CA SER A 10 -16.50 14.75 36.12
C SER A 10 -15.89 14.63 34.72
N GLU A 11 -15.94 13.44 34.11
CA GLU A 11 -15.49 13.21 32.72
C GLU A 11 -16.24 14.10 31.72
N LEU A 12 -17.55 14.25 31.91
CA LEU A 12 -18.39 15.05 31.01
C LEU A 12 -18.42 16.54 31.36
N SER A 13 -17.66 16.98 32.36
CA SER A 13 -17.72 18.35 32.89
C SER A 13 -19.16 18.77 33.25
N LEU A 14 -19.97 17.83 33.73
CA LEU A 14 -21.36 18.05 34.13
C LEU A 14 -21.49 18.22 35.64
N ASN A 15 -22.46 19.03 36.05
CA ASN A 15 -22.89 19.05 37.45
C ASN A 15 -23.52 17.69 37.81
N ILE A 16 -23.04 17.07 38.89
CA ILE A 16 -23.53 15.76 39.34
C ILE A 16 -25.05 15.72 39.57
N LYS A 17 -25.66 16.82 40.02
CA LYS A 17 -27.12 16.90 40.20
C LYS A 17 -27.85 16.83 38.86
N THR A 18 -27.30 17.44 37.82
CA THR A 18 -27.86 17.40 36.47
C THR A 18 -27.87 15.96 35.93
N LEU A 19 -26.75 15.26 36.10
CA LEU A 19 -26.65 13.83 35.76
C LEU A 19 -27.67 12.98 36.54
N GLN A 20 -27.76 13.17 37.87
CA GLN A 20 -28.68 12.42 38.72
C GLN A 20 -30.16 12.68 38.40
N ASN A 21 -30.51 13.93 38.08
CA ASN A 21 -31.85 14.30 37.65
C ASN A 21 -32.22 13.61 36.33
N LYS A 22 -31.29 13.56 35.37
CA LYS A 22 -31.50 12.88 34.09
C LYS A 22 -31.66 11.38 34.27
N ILE A 23 -30.81 10.76 35.08
CA ILE A 23 -30.93 9.33 35.43
C ILE A 23 -32.30 9.05 36.06
N SER A 24 -32.74 9.89 36.99
CA SER A 24 -34.04 9.74 37.65
C SER A 24 -35.21 9.92 36.69
N TYR A 25 -35.09 10.83 35.73
CA TYR A 25 -36.10 11.03 34.68
C TYR A 25 -36.22 9.82 33.75
N GLU A 26 -35.09 9.22 33.34
CA GLU A 26 -35.10 8.00 32.52
C GLU A 26 -35.61 6.79 33.30
N SER A 27 -35.29 6.67 34.59
CA SER A 27 -35.86 5.61 35.44
C SER A 27 -37.38 5.71 35.55
N LYS A 28 -37.95 6.92 35.58
CA LYS A 28 -39.42 7.11 35.52
C LYS A 28 -40.05 6.67 34.20
N LYS A 29 -39.27 6.58 33.13
CA LYS A 29 -39.70 6.07 31.82
C LYS A 29 -39.53 4.55 31.66
N GLY A 30 -39.02 3.88 32.70
CA GLY A 30 -38.73 2.44 32.65
C GLY A 30 -37.29 2.09 32.27
N ASN A 31 -36.42 3.09 32.07
CA ASN A 31 -35.00 2.88 31.81
C ASN A 31 -34.22 2.92 33.13
N GLU A 32 -34.05 1.76 33.77
CA GLU A 32 -33.20 1.67 34.96
C GLU A 32 -31.74 1.85 34.56
N LEU A 33 -31.09 2.86 35.13
CA LEU A 33 -29.69 3.20 34.83
C LEU A 33 -28.84 3.12 36.08
N GLY A 34 -27.86 2.24 36.02
CA GLY A 34 -26.80 2.08 37.00
C GLY A 34 -27.16 1.20 38.18
N THR A 35 -26.15 0.47 38.65
CA THR A 35 -26.25 -0.43 39.81
C THR A 35 -25.72 0.24 41.06
N VAL A 36 -26.46 0.17 42.18
CA VAL A 36 -26.00 0.72 43.47
C VAL A 36 -25.18 -0.33 44.22
N ARG A 37 -23.91 -0.02 44.49
CA ARG A 37 -23.01 -0.83 45.32
C ARG A 37 -22.28 0.09 46.30
N ASN A 38 -22.17 -0.28 47.57
CA ASN A 38 -21.45 0.52 48.58
C ASN A 38 -21.87 2.00 48.63
N ARG A 39 -23.19 2.27 48.57
CA ARG A 39 -23.79 3.63 48.54
C ARG A 39 -23.37 4.49 47.34
N LYS A 40 -22.69 3.93 46.33
CA LYS A 40 -22.36 4.59 45.06
C LYS A 40 -23.13 3.94 43.93
N ARG A 41 -23.58 4.74 42.96
CA ARG A 41 -24.20 4.25 41.73
C ARG A 41 -23.12 4.13 40.65
N TYR A 42 -23.00 2.94 40.07
CA TYR A 42 -22.07 2.62 38.99
C TYR A 42 -22.85 2.51 37.68
N LEU A 43 -22.27 3.04 36.61
CA LEU A 43 -22.80 3.01 35.26
C LEU A 43 -21.94 2.07 34.42
N SER A 44 -22.56 1.14 33.73
CA SER A 44 -21.92 0.30 32.72
C SER A 44 -21.51 1.13 31.49
N ASP A 45 -20.69 0.57 30.61
CA ASP A 45 -20.28 1.28 29.39
C ASP A 45 -21.46 1.66 28.50
N SER A 46 -22.41 0.74 28.32
CA SER A 46 -23.62 1.00 27.51
C SER A 46 -24.50 2.09 28.12
N GLU A 47 -24.58 2.17 29.45
CA GLU A 47 -25.33 3.22 30.16
C GLU A 47 -24.60 4.57 30.06
N GLN A 48 -23.27 4.57 30.11
CA GLN A 48 -22.45 5.76 29.87
C GLN A 48 -22.68 6.30 28.45
N ASP A 49 -22.65 5.44 27.44
CA ASP A 49 -22.86 5.83 26.04
C ASP A 49 -24.29 6.36 25.81
N TYR A 50 -25.28 5.69 26.38
CA TYR A 50 -26.68 6.13 26.33
C TYR A 50 -26.85 7.53 26.97
N LEU A 51 -26.24 7.76 28.14
CA LEU A 51 -26.30 9.06 28.80
C LEU A 51 -25.54 10.14 28.02
N LYS A 52 -24.38 9.82 27.41
CA LYS A 52 -23.67 10.75 26.51
C LYS A 52 -24.57 11.18 25.35
N GLU A 53 -25.27 10.23 24.74
CA GLU A 53 -26.24 10.53 23.68
C GLU A 53 -27.39 11.41 24.19
N LEU A 54 -27.92 11.17 25.38
CA LEU A 54 -29.01 11.98 25.93
C LEU A 54 -28.61 13.42 26.26
N PHE A 55 -27.34 13.65 26.60
CA PHE A 55 -26.83 14.99 26.95
C PHE A 55 -26.30 15.77 25.74
N PHE A 56 -25.71 15.08 24.76
CA PHE A 56 -24.98 15.71 23.66
C PHE A 56 -25.48 15.29 22.26
N GLY A 57 -26.46 14.39 22.18
CA GLY A 57 -26.84 13.68 20.96
C GLY A 57 -27.92 14.32 20.08
N THR A 58 -28.35 15.56 20.33
CA THR A 58 -29.38 16.21 19.50
C THR A 58 -28.86 17.18 18.44
N GLU A 59 -27.57 17.56 18.43
CA GLU A 59 -27.05 18.46 17.38
C GLU A 59 -26.05 17.82 16.40
N ASN A 60 -25.36 16.72 16.77
CA ASN A 60 -24.25 16.21 15.95
C ASN A 60 -24.50 14.89 15.21
N LYS A 61 -25.67 14.24 15.30
CA LYS A 61 -25.88 12.90 14.71
C LYS A 61 -26.34 12.89 13.25
N SER A 62 -27.02 13.94 12.78
CA SER A 62 -27.49 14.01 11.39
C SER A 62 -26.38 14.51 10.47
N GLU A 63 -25.73 15.62 10.81
CA GLU A 63 -24.68 16.24 9.98
C GLU A 63 -23.42 15.36 9.93
N SER A 64 -22.93 14.85 11.07
CA SER A 64 -21.76 13.95 11.07
C SER A 64 -22.00 12.65 10.30
N LYS A 65 -23.19 12.03 10.37
CA LYS A 65 -23.44 10.78 9.61
C LYS A 65 -23.45 11.01 8.10
N THR A 66 -24.00 12.14 7.64
CA THR A 66 -23.94 12.51 6.22
C THR A 66 -22.53 12.88 5.78
N GLU A 67 -21.78 13.63 6.59
CA GLU A 67 -20.40 14.02 6.30
C GLU A 67 -19.46 12.80 6.30
N PHE A 68 -19.50 11.95 7.33
CA PHE A 68 -18.75 10.69 7.38
C PHE A 68 -19.10 9.77 6.21
N SER A 69 -20.38 9.69 5.82
CA SER A 69 -20.78 8.89 4.65
C SER A 69 -20.19 9.45 3.36
N SER A 70 -20.17 10.78 3.21
CA SER A 70 -19.60 11.45 2.03
C SER A 70 -18.08 11.30 1.96
N GLU A 71 -17.37 11.48 3.07
CA GLU A 71 -15.92 11.29 3.14
C GLU A 71 -15.53 9.84 2.88
N ILE A 72 -16.25 8.86 3.44
CA ILE A 72 -16.02 7.44 3.16
C ILE A 72 -16.20 7.16 1.66
N GLN A 73 -17.17 7.80 1.01
CA GLN A 73 -17.40 7.63 -0.42
C GLN A 73 -16.27 8.26 -1.24
N THR A 74 -15.82 9.46 -0.88
CA THR A 74 -14.66 10.12 -1.50
C THR A 74 -13.38 9.28 -1.33
N TYR A 75 -13.11 8.73 -0.15
CA TYR A 75 -11.96 7.86 0.07
C TYR A 75 -12.04 6.57 -0.75
N LYS A 76 -13.23 5.99 -0.93
CA LYS A 76 -13.42 4.82 -1.81
C LYS A 76 -13.14 5.14 -3.27
N GLU A 77 -13.54 6.31 -3.75
CA GLU A 77 -13.26 6.76 -5.11
C GLU A 77 -11.76 7.01 -5.31
N GLN A 78 -11.10 7.67 -4.36
CA GLN A 78 -9.64 7.85 -4.39
C GLN A 78 -8.87 6.53 -4.38
N LEU A 79 -9.31 5.54 -3.58
CA LEU A 79 -8.69 4.21 -3.57
C LEU A 79 -8.83 3.52 -4.93
N LYS A 80 -10.01 3.57 -5.56
CA LYS A 80 -10.21 3.03 -6.91
C LYS A 80 -9.30 3.70 -7.93
N GLU A 81 -9.16 5.01 -7.86
CA GLU A 81 -8.28 5.75 -8.78
C GLU A 81 -6.80 5.37 -8.55
N LYS A 82 -6.40 5.18 -7.30
CA LYS A 82 -5.06 4.69 -6.95
C LYS A 82 -4.81 3.27 -7.44
N ASP A 83 -5.78 2.37 -7.34
CA ASP A 83 -5.68 1.01 -7.88
C ASP A 83 -5.49 1.02 -9.40
N ILE A 84 -6.22 1.89 -10.12
CA ILE A 84 -6.04 2.06 -11.57
C ILE A 84 -4.62 2.55 -11.89
N GLN A 85 -4.12 3.56 -11.16
CA GLN A 85 -2.75 4.08 -11.33
C GLN A 85 -1.69 2.99 -11.07
N ILE A 86 -1.87 2.19 -10.01
CA ILE A 86 -0.96 1.09 -9.66
C ILE A 86 -0.95 0.05 -10.78
N ASN A 87 -2.12 -0.33 -11.30
CA ASN A 87 -2.20 -1.31 -12.38
C ASN A 87 -1.51 -0.81 -13.65
N ALA A 88 -1.74 0.46 -14.04
CA ALA A 88 -1.08 1.05 -15.20
C ALA A 88 0.46 1.11 -15.04
N LEU A 89 0.95 1.42 -13.82
CA LEU A 89 2.39 1.42 -13.53
C LEU A 89 2.97 0.00 -13.58
N ASN A 90 2.24 -1.01 -13.08
CA ASN A 90 2.67 -2.40 -13.13
C ASN A 90 2.73 -2.94 -14.56
N GLU A 91 1.74 -2.61 -15.41
CA GLU A 91 1.77 -2.96 -16.84
C GLU A 91 2.97 -2.34 -17.55
N ARG A 92 3.25 -1.05 -17.28
CA ARG A 92 4.41 -0.37 -17.85
C ARG A 92 5.74 -1.00 -17.38
N LEU A 93 5.84 -1.35 -16.10
CA LEU A 93 7.01 -2.02 -15.55
C LEU A 93 7.23 -3.39 -16.20
N ALA A 94 6.16 -4.18 -16.38
CA ALA A 94 6.23 -5.46 -17.06
C ALA A 94 6.72 -5.31 -18.51
N HIS A 95 6.20 -4.32 -19.23
CA HIS A 95 6.63 -4.01 -20.59
C HIS A 95 8.11 -3.57 -20.66
N GLU A 96 8.59 -2.73 -19.74
CA GLU A 96 10.00 -2.35 -19.67
C GLU A 96 10.92 -3.54 -19.33
N GLN A 97 10.48 -4.46 -18.47
CA GLN A 97 11.22 -5.69 -18.19
C GLN A 97 11.33 -6.60 -19.41
N GLU A 98 10.25 -6.74 -20.19
CA GLU A 98 10.25 -7.50 -21.44
C GLU A 98 11.21 -6.89 -22.48
N LEU A 99 11.18 -5.56 -22.66
CA LEU A 99 12.11 -4.86 -23.53
C LEU A 99 13.57 -5.05 -23.10
N ASN A 100 13.86 -5.00 -21.80
CA ASN A 100 15.20 -5.26 -21.27
C ASN A 100 15.67 -6.69 -21.53
N LEU A 101 14.77 -7.68 -21.41
CA LEU A 101 15.06 -9.07 -21.75
C LEU A 101 15.39 -9.22 -23.24
N ILE A 102 14.59 -8.63 -24.12
CA ILE A 102 14.83 -8.65 -25.57
C ILE A 102 16.15 -7.95 -25.90
N ALA A 103 16.42 -6.79 -25.30
CA ALA A 103 17.66 -6.05 -25.50
C ALA A 103 18.89 -6.88 -25.05
N ALA A 104 18.81 -7.54 -23.90
CA ALA A 104 19.87 -8.40 -23.41
C ALA A 104 20.12 -9.61 -24.32
N GLN A 105 19.06 -10.24 -24.84
CA GLN A 105 19.16 -11.33 -25.80
C GLN A 105 19.81 -10.87 -27.11
N ASN A 106 19.38 -9.74 -27.66
CA ASN A 106 19.94 -9.18 -28.89
C ASN A 106 21.43 -8.83 -28.72
N LEU A 107 21.81 -8.28 -27.56
CA LEU A 107 23.21 -7.95 -27.27
C LEU A 107 24.07 -9.21 -27.18
N LYS A 108 23.54 -10.30 -26.60
CA LYS A 108 24.22 -11.60 -26.59
C LYS A 108 24.43 -12.15 -28.00
N ILE A 109 23.40 -12.13 -28.84
CA ILE A 109 23.49 -12.58 -30.24
C ILE A 109 24.55 -11.78 -30.99
N ALA A 110 24.51 -10.44 -30.89
CA ALA A 110 25.48 -9.57 -31.55
C ALA A 110 26.93 -9.83 -31.07
N LEU A 111 27.11 -10.17 -29.79
CA LEU A 111 28.42 -10.51 -29.24
C LEU A 111 28.93 -11.85 -29.78
N ASP A 112 28.06 -12.86 -29.85
CA ASP A 112 28.38 -14.18 -30.39
C ASP A 112 28.74 -14.08 -31.89
N ASP A 113 27.95 -13.34 -32.69
CA ASP A 113 28.22 -13.09 -34.11
C ASP A 113 29.57 -12.40 -34.32
N LYS A 114 29.86 -11.37 -33.52
CA LYS A 114 31.16 -10.67 -33.55
C LYS A 114 32.32 -11.64 -33.28
N ASN A 115 32.17 -12.53 -32.31
CA ASN A 115 33.21 -13.51 -31.96
C ASN A 115 33.42 -14.53 -33.08
N GLN A 116 32.34 -15.01 -33.72
CA GLN A 116 32.42 -15.91 -34.86
C GLN A 116 33.12 -15.26 -36.06
N LEU A 117 32.73 -14.03 -36.42
CA LEU A 117 33.35 -13.28 -37.51
C LEU A 117 34.84 -13.06 -37.27
N LYS A 118 35.24 -12.75 -36.03
CA LYS A 118 36.65 -12.60 -35.67
C LYS A 118 37.42 -13.91 -35.90
N LEU A 119 36.87 -15.04 -35.46
CA LEU A 119 37.49 -16.35 -35.63
C LEU A 119 37.62 -16.75 -37.11
N GLU A 120 36.61 -16.45 -37.92
CA GLU A 120 36.68 -16.66 -39.38
C GLU A 120 37.76 -15.78 -40.03
N LEU A 121 37.84 -14.51 -39.64
CA LEU A 121 38.82 -13.58 -40.17
C LEU A 121 40.25 -14.03 -39.82
N GLU A 122 40.47 -14.48 -38.59
CA GLU A 122 41.73 -15.07 -38.15
C GLU A 122 42.09 -16.30 -39.00
N LYS A 123 41.16 -17.24 -39.19
CA LYS A 123 41.36 -18.42 -40.05
C LYS A 123 41.68 -18.04 -41.50
N LYS A 124 40.93 -17.10 -42.08
CA LYS A 124 41.14 -16.60 -43.45
C LYS A 124 42.51 -15.92 -43.58
N SER A 125 42.91 -15.11 -42.59
CA SER A 125 44.21 -14.43 -42.58
C SER A 125 45.38 -15.41 -42.49
N LEU A 126 45.29 -16.43 -41.64
CA LEU A 126 46.29 -17.50 -41.52
C LEU A 126 46.42 -18.28 -42.83
N SER A 127 45.28 -18.62 -43.46
CA SER A 127 45.26 -19.29 -44.77
C SER A 127 45.89 -18.43 -45.86
N TRP A 128 45.58 -17.12 -45.87
CA TRP A 128 46.16 -16.17 -46.81
C TRP A 128 47.68 -16.06 -46.65
N TRP A 129 48.18 -15.85 -45.43
CA TRP A 129 49.61 -15.79 -45.16
C TRP A 129 50.33 -17.11 -45.50
N LYS A 130 49.72 -18.26 -45.18
CA LYS A 130 50.23 -19.57 -45.59
C LYS A 130 50.35 -19.67 -47.11
N LYS A 131 49.34 -19.25 -47.87
CA LYS A 131 49.41 -19.22 -49.34
C LYS A 131 50.53 -18.32 -49.87
N ILE A 132 50.69 -17.13 -49.31
CA ILE A 132 51.72 -16.16 -49.73
C ILE A 132 53.14 -16.66 -49.45
N PHE A 133 53.38 -17.29 -48.29
CA PHE A 133 54.72 -17.72 -47.89
C PHE A 133 55.05 -19.16 -48.30
N SER A 134 54.07 -20.06 -48.45
CA SER A 134 54.31 -21.41 -48.97
C SER A 134 54.69 -21.43 -50.46
N ASN A 135 54.24 -20.45 -51.25
CA ASN A 135 54.60 -20.34 -52.67
C ASN A 135 55.98 -19.69 -52.93
N LYS A 136 56.65 -19.16 -51.91
CA LYS A 136 57.99 -18.55 -52.04
C LYS A 136 59.13 -19.49 -51.63
N GLY A 137 58.83 -20.74 -51.30
CA GLY A 137 59.81 -21.76 -50.90
C GLY A 137 60.35 -22.64 -52.04
N GLY A 138 59.93 -22.42 -53.30
CA GLY A 138 60.27 -23.27 -54.43
C GLY A 138 60.82 -22.49 -55.62
N ASP A 139 61.96 -21.83 -55.44
CA ASP A 139 63.04 -21.71 -56.44
C ASP A 139 64.09 -20.71 -55.96
N PHE A 140 65.05 -21.19 -55.18
CA PHE A 140 66.32 -20.49 -54.94
C PHE A 140 67.48 -21.49 -54.95
N ARG A 141 67.41 -22.50 -55.83
CA ARG A 141 68.54 -23.40 -56.15
C ARG A 141 68.45 -23.91 -57.59
N SER A 142 68.75 -23.05 -58.57
CA SER A 142 69.38 -23.47 -59.84
C SER A 142 69.84 -22.26 -60.67
N GLY A 143 70.80 -21.49 -60.14
CA GLY A 143 71.63 -20.60 -60.94
C GLY A 143 73.07 -21.08 -60.82
N LYS A 144 73.55 -21.80 -61.84
CA LYS A 144 74.97 -22.12 -62.04
C LYS A 144 75.77 -20.85 -62.26
#